data_AF-A0A7W7VGY6-F1
#
_entry.id   AF-A0A7W7VGY6-F1
#
_cell.length_a   1.000
_cell.length_b   1.000
_cell.length_c   1.000
_cell.angle_alpha   90.00
_cell.angle_beta   90.00
_cell.angle_gamma   90.00
#
_symmetry.space_group_name_H-M   'P 1'
#
loop_
_entity.id
_entity.type
_entity.pdbx_description
1 polymer ?
#
loop_
_entity_poly.entity_id
_entity_poly.type
_entity_poly.pdbx_seq_one_letter_code
_entity_poly.pdbx_strand_id
1 'polypeptide(L)' 'MTEVPAEVQRLLDAANGHDIDAFLPGFTEDGVVDDWGREFRGAAAIRGWATTSSSASRSAST' A
#
# COMPACT_ATOMS: atom_id res chain seq x y z
N MET A 1 10.03 22.24 -8.58
CA MET A 1 9.29 21.08 -8.01
C MET A 1 10.14 20.57 -6.87
N THR A 2 9.57 20.37 -5.70
CA THR A 2 10.27 19.76 -4.57
C THR A 2 10.40 18.26 -4.86
N GLU A 3 11.61 17.79 -5.08
CA GLU A 3 11.89 16.36 -5.13
C GLU A 3 11.64 15.75 -3.75
N VAL A 4 10.83 14.70 -3.72
CA VAL A 4 10.68 13.87 -2.53
C VAL A 4 11.89 12.94 -2.43
N PRO A 5 12.27 12.50 -1.22
CA PRO A 5 13.32 11.50 -1.06
C PRO A 5 13.01 10.25 -1.89
N ALA A 6 14.05 9.60 -2.43
CA ALA A 6 13.91 8.42 -3.28
C ALA A 6 13.08 7.30 -2.62
N GLU A 7 13.16 7.15 -1.29
CA GLU A 7 12.35 6.18 -0.56
C GLU A 7 10.85 6.47 -0.60
N VAL A 8 10.48 7.75 -0.48
CA VAL A 8 9.09 8.18 -0.57
C VAL A 8 8.57 7.96 -1.99
N GLN A 9 9.39 8.27 -3.00
CA GLN A 9 9.03 8.03 -4.40
C GLN A 9 8.78 6.54 -4.65
N ARG A 10 9.66 5.65 -4.20
CA ARG A 10 9.48 4.20 -4.31
C ARG A 10 8.20 3.70 -3.65
N LEU A 11 7.89 4.22 -2.46
CA LEU A 11 6.65 3.85 -1.75
C LEU A 11 5.40 4.29 -2.54
N LEU A 12 5.43 5.50 -3.11
CA LEU A 12 4.34 6.01 -3.95
C LEU A 12 4.18 5.18 -5.22
N ASP A 13 5.28 4.81 -5.88
CA ASP A 13 5.25 3.97 -7.07
C ASP A 13 4.69 2.57 -6.76
N ALA A 14 5.08 1.96 -5.64
CA ALA A 14 4.52 0.68 -5.20
C ALA A 14 3.02 0.78 -4.88
N ALA A 15 2.59 1.83 -4.19
CA ALA A 15 1.18 2.07 -3.89
C ALA A 15 0.33 2.26 -5.16
N ASN A 16 0.78 3.12 -6.08
CA ASN A 16 0.09 3.36 -7.36
C ASN A 16 0.09 2.12 -8.27
N GLY A 17 1.17 1.35 -8.25
CA GLY A 17 1.31 0.08 -8.96
C GLY A 17 0.53 -1.09 -8.34
N HIS A 18 -0.11 -0.89 -7.19
CA HIS A 18 -0.75 -1.96 -6.40
C HIS A 18 0.22 -3.12 -6.07
N ASP A 19 1.52 -2.81 -5.95
CA ASP A 19 2.56 -3.78 -5.63
C ASP A 19 2.73 -3.87 -4.11
N ILE A 20 1.99 -4.78 -3.51
CA ILE A 20 1.96 -4.95 -2.05
C ILE A 20 3.30 -5.50 -1.52
N ASP A 21 3.99 -6.32 -2.32
CA ASP A 21 5.27 -6.89 -1.96
C ASP A 21 6.38 -5.84 -1.97
N ALA A 22 6.29 -4.81 -2.83
CA ALA A 22 7.16 -3.64 -2.80
C ALA A 22 6.73 -2.56 -1.78
N PHE A 23 5.44 -2.50 -1.42
CA PHE A 23 4.90 -1.53 -0.48
C PHE A 23 5.17 -1.88 0.98
N LEU A 24 4.98 -3.14 1.37
CA LEU A 24 5.12 -3.60 2.76
C LEU A 24 6.51 -3.35 3.38
N PRO A 25 7.64 -3.55 2.65
CA PRO A 25 8.97 -3.27 3.18
C PRO A 25 9.23 -1.79 3.51
N GLY A 26 8.40 -0.87 3.00
CA GLY A 26 8.51 0.56 3.31
C GLY A 26 8.04 0.92 4.72
N PHE A 27 7.42 -0.01 5.44
CA PHE A 27 6.92 0.20 6.80
C PHE A 27 7.80 -0.49 7.84
N THR A 28 7.98 0.17 8.98
CA THR A 28 8.55 -0.47 10.18
C THR A 28 7.53 -1.43 10.80
N GLU A 29 7.96 -2.22 11.80
CA GLU A 29 7.08 -3.13 12.55
C GLU A 29 5.85 -2.43 13.15
N ASP A 30 6.00 -1.18 13.58
CA ASP A 30 4.94 -0.30 14.09
C ASP A 30 4.27 0.57 13.01
N GLY A 31 4.50 0.27 11.73
CA GLY A 31 3.94 1.04 10.62
C GLY A 31 2.41 1.07 10.65
N VAL A 32 1.84 2.24 10.36
CA VAL A 32 0.39 2.48 10.34
C VAL A 32 -0.02 3.14 9.03
N VAL A 33 -1.11 2.66 8.44
CA VAL A 33 -1.82 3.34 7.37
C VAL A 33 -3.14 3.86 7.93
N ASP A 34 -3.37 5.17 7.85
CA ASP A 34 -4.69 5.77 8.08
C ASP A 34 -5.39 6.03 6.75
N ASP A 35 -6.55 5.42 6.55
CA ASP A 35 -7.37 5.59 5.36
C ASP A 35 -8.75 6.10 5.77
N TRP A 36 -8.89 7.43 5.73
CA TRP A 36 -10.09 8.17 6.15
C TRP A 36 -10.54 7.85 7.58
N GLY A 37 -9.61 7.87 8.54
CA GLY A 37 -9.88 7.61 9.94
C GLY A 37 -9.96 6.13 10.31
N ARG A 38 -9.55 5.24 9.40
CA ARG A 38 -9.37 3.81 9.67
C ARG A 38 -7.88 3.51 9.72
N GLU A 39 -7.38 3.23 10.91
CA GLU A 39 -5.99 2.86 11.12
C GLU A 39 -5.76 1.35 10.92
N PHE A 40 -4.81 1.02 10.07
CA PHE A 40 -4.32 -0.34 9.85
C PHE A 40 -2.88 -0.43 10.35
N ARG A 41 -2.69 -1.11 11.48
CA ARG A 41 -1.38 -1.21 12.15
C ARG A 41 -0.73 -2.56 11.88
N GLY A 42 0.53 -2.52 11.47
CA GLY A 42 1.36 -3.69 11.20
C GLY A 42 1.12 -4.31 9.81
N ALA A 43 2.12 -5.04 9.34
CA ALA A 43 2.19 -5.57 7.97
C ALA A 43 0.96 -6.41 7.57
N ALA A 44 0.41 -7.21 8.49
CA ALA A 44 -0.76 -8.04 8.20
C ALA A 44 -2.03 -7.20 7.95
N ALA A 45 -2.27 -6.16 8.76
CA ALA A 45 -3.43 -5.29 8.60
C ALA A 45 -3.31 -4.43 7.34
N ILE A 46 -2.11 -3.89 7.08
CA ILE A 46 -1.81 -3.09 5.89
C ILE A 46 -1.98 -3.94 4.61
N ARG A 47 -1.50 -5.19 4.62
CA ARG A 47 -1.70 -6.13 3.51
C ARG A 47 -3.19 -6.38 3.23
N GLY A 48 -3.97 -6.59 4.29
CA GLY A 48 -5.42 -6.81 4.18
C GLY A 48 -6.16 -5.60 3.62
N TRP A 49 -5.81 -4.39 4.08
CA TRP A 49 -6.33 -3.13 3.54
C TRP A 49 -6.02 -2.98 2.05
N ALA A 50 -4.75 -3.12 1.68
CA ALA A 50 -4.31 -2.92 0.30
C ALA A 50 -4.91 -3.95 -0.67
N THR A 51 -5.17 -5.18 -0.20
CA THR A 51 -5.88 -6.21 -0.97
C THR A 51 -7.37 -5.89 -1.10
N THR A 52 -8.01 -5.32 -0.08
CA THR A 52 -9.46 -5.03 -0.07
C THR A 52 -9.81 -3.82 -0.95
N SER A 53 -8.95 -2.79 -0.99
CA SER A 53 -9.14 -1.62 -1.87
C SER A 53 -9.06 -1.97 -3.35
N SER A 54 -8.49 -3.13 -3.71
CA SER A 54 -8.34 -3.60 -5.10
C SER A 54 -9.58 -4.30 -5.68
N SER A 55 -10.79 -4.06 -5.15
CA SER A 55 -12.04 -4.61 -5.69
C SER A 55 -12.44 -3.98 -7.04
N ALA A 56 -11.58 -4.06 -8.06
CA ALA A 56 -11.88 -3.77 -9.45
C ALA A 56 -10.81 -4.39 -10.38
N SER A 57 -10.93 -5.70 -10.61
CA SER A 57 -10.72 -6.40 -11.89
C SER A 57 -10.11 -7.79 -11.67
N ARG A 58 -10.97 -8.75 -11.33
CA ARG A 58 -10.81 -10.10 -11.85
C ARG A 58 -11.92 -10.25 -12.88
N SER A 59 -11.64 -9.82 -14.12
CA SER A 59 -12.47 -10.21 -15.26
C SER A 59 -12.65 -11.71 -15.22
N ALA A 60 -13.90 -12.14 -15.13
CA ALA A 60 -14.31 -13.49 -15.47
C ALA A 60 -13.81 -13.80 -16.88
N SER A 61 -13.18 -14.94 -17.06
CA SER A 61 -12.99 -15.56 -18.37
C SER A 61 -13.33 -17.04 -18.21
N THR A 62 -14.56 -17.37 -18.58
CA THR A 62 -15.02 -18.69 -19.01
C THR A 62 -16.09 -18.45 -20.06
#